data_AF-A0AAU2DBM0-F1
#
_entry.id   AF-A0AAU2DBM0-F1
#
_cell.length_a   1.000
_cell.length_b   1.000
_cell.length_c   1.000
_cell.angle_alpha   90.00
_cell.angle_beta   90.00
_cell.angle_gamma   90.00
#
_symmetry.space_group_name_H-M   'P 1'
#
loop_
_entity.id
_entity.type
_entity.pdbx_description
1 polymer ?
#
loop_
_entity_poly.entity_id
_entity_poly.type
_entity_poly.pdbx_seq_one_letter_code
_entity_poly.pdbx_strand_id
1 'polypeptide(L)' 'MGSITRVTVELTEDQVEAAGLPPGHGYQITGMLLDAEGEPVPLPRVAALTVPLRWLHPMDTPVSGGHHDASLRGF' A
#
# COMPACT_ATOMS: atom_id res chain seq x y z
N MET A 1 1.07 18.00 -6.18
CA MET A 1 1.58 16.96 -7.11
C MET A 1 1.12 15.60 -6.63
N GLY A 2 0.41 14.84 -7.46
CA GLY A 2 0.00 13.47 -7.12
C GLY A 2 1.23 12.58 -6.86
N SER A 3 1.17 11.75 -5.83
CA SER A 3 2.23 10.79 -5.54
C SER A 3 2.22 9.68 -6.59
N ILE A 4 3.26 9.61 -7.41
CA ILE A 4 3.44 8.52 -8.37
C ILE A 4 3.86 7.27 -7.60
N THR A 5 2.97 6.28 -7.51
CA THR A 5 3.30 4.99 -6.90
C THR A 5 3.78 4.02 -7.96
N ARG A 6 5.04 3.56 -7.81
CA ARG A 6 5.57 2.46 -8.61
C ARG A 6 5.26 1.13 -7.92
N VAL A 7 4.86 0.14 -8.72
CA VAL A 7 4.56 -1.23 -8.29
C VAL A 7 5.62 -2.14 -8.88
N THR A 8 6.15 -3.02 -8.04
CA THR A 8 7.06 -4.09 -8.48
C THR A 8 6.34 -5.42 -8.29
N VAL A 9 6.36 -6.25 -9.33
CA VAL A 9 5.74 -7.58 -9.34
C VAL A 9 6.76 -8.58 -9.83
N GLU A 10 6.95 -9.65 -9.08
CA GLU A 10 7.76 -10.81 -9.48
C GLU A 10 6.99 -11.62 -10.54
N LEU A 11 7.67 -12.00 -11.61
CA LEU A 11 7.12 -12.87 -12.65
C LEU A 11 7.17 -14.33 -12.19
N THR A 12 6.09 -15.06 -12.43
CA THR A 12 6.07 -16.52 -12.25
C THR A 12 6.83 -17.21 -13.38
N GLU A 13 7.26 -18.47 -13.19
CA GLU A 13 7.95 -19.23 -14.24
C GLU A 13 7.11 -19.35 -15.52
N ASP A 14 5.80 -19.60 -15.40
CA ASP A 14 4.88 -19.64 -16.55
C ASP A 14 4.86 -18.30 -17.33
N GLN A 15 4.90 -17.17 -16.62
CA GLN A 15 4.92 -15.84 -17.24
C GLN A 15 6.27 -15.54 -17.89
N VAL A 16 7.36 -16.00 -17.28
CA VAL A 16 8.73 -15.91 -17.84
C VAL A 16 8.79 -16.69 -19.16
N GLU A 17 8.26 -17.91 -19.20
CA GLU A 17 8.19 -18.72 -20.42
C GLU A 17 7.31 -18.08 -21.50
N ALA A 18 6.12 -17.61 -21.13
CA ALA A 18 5.21 -16.93 -22.06
C ALA A 18 5.80 -15.64 -22.65
N ALA A 19 6.64 -14.94 -21.90
CA ALA A 19 7.38 -13.76 -22.36
C ALA A 19 8.63 -14.10 -23.19
N GLY A 20 8.99 -15.38 -23.31
CA GLY A 20 10.21 -15.83 -24.01
C GLY A 20 11.51 -15.48 -23.27
N LEU A 21 11.43 -15.27 -21.95
CA LEU A 21 12.58 -14.94 -21.12
C LEU A 21 13.29 -16.22 -20.64
N PRO A 22 14.63 -16.23 -20.56
CA PRO A 22 15.37 -17.39 -20.06
C PRO A 22 15.00 -17.75 -18.60
N PRO A 23 14.61 -19.00 -18.28
CA PRO A 23 14.20 -19.38 -16.93
C PRO A 23 15.35 -19.32 -15.91
N GLY A 24 15.01 -19.35 -14.61
CA GLY A 24 15.99 -19.46 -13.51
C GLY A 24 16.67 -18.15 -13.08
N HIS A 25 16.23 -16.99 -13.58
CA HIS A 25 16.88 -15.69 -13.33
C HIS A 25 16.12 -14.78 -12.35
N GLY A 26 14.86 -15.12 -11.99
CA GLY A 26 14.03 -14.31 -11.08
C GLY A 26 13.78 -12.91 -11.65
N TYR A 27 12.76 -12.76 -12.50
CA TYR A 27 12.47 -11.48 -13.13
C TYR A 27 11.39 -10.71 -12.37
N GLN A 28 11.57 -9.39 -12.29
CA GLN A 28 10.58 -8.48 -11.74
C GLN A 28 10.24 -7.39 -12.76
N ILE A 29 8.96 -7.00 -12.81
CA ILE A 29 8.48 -5.86 -13.58
C ILE A 29 8.21 -4.72 -12.60
N THR A 30 8.76 -3.54 -12.91
CA THR A 30 8.45 -2.31 -12.19
C THR A 30 7.67 -1.35 -13.10
N GLY A 31 6.46 -0.98 -12.68
CA GLY A 31 5.56 -0.15 -13.47
C GLY A 31 4.77 0.85 -12.63
N MET A 32 3.86 1.55 -13.28
CA MET A 32 2.89 2.48 -12.66
C MET A 32 1.49 1.99 -12.98
N LEU A 33 0.59 2.02 -12.00
CA LEU A 33 -0.82 1.74 -12.22
C LEU A 33 -1.51 3.02 -12.71
N LEU A 34 -2.19 2.92 -13.84
CA LEU A 34 -2.99 3.99 -14.43
C LEU A 34 -4.47 3.58 -14.42
N ASP A 35 -5.37 4.55 -14.34
CA ASP A 35 -6.80 4.33 -14.60
C ASP A 35 -7.09 4.28 -16.11
N ALA A 36 -8.38 4.18 -16.46
CA ALA A 36 -8.80 4.08 -17.86
C ALA A 36 -8.52 5.36 -18.67
N GLU A 37 -8.42 6.49 -17.98
CA GLU A 37 -8.14 7.81 -18.52
C GLU A 37 -6.63 8.07 -18.67
N GLY A 38 -5.79 7.16 -18.15
CA GLY A 38 -4.34 7.26 -18.19
C GLY A 38 -3.73 8.03 -17.02
N GLU A 39 -4.52 8.34 -16.00
CA GLU A 39 -4.06 9.08 -14.82
C GLU A 39 -3.47 8.12 -13.77
N PRO A 40 -2.39 8.52 -13.08
CA PRO A 40 -1.79 7.67 -12.04
C PRO A 40 -2.72 7.38 -10.87
N VAL A 41 -2.90 6.11 -10.56
CA VAL A 41 -3.73 5.68 -9.42
C VAL A 41 -2.86 5.64 -8.15
N PRO A 42 -3.19 6.41 -7.10
CA PRO A 42 -2.52 6.30 -5.82
C PRO A 42 -2.92 5.01 -5.12
N LEU A 43 -1.96 4.12 -4.87
CA LEU A 43 -2.22 2.90 -4.12
C LEU A 43 -2.22 3.17 -2.61
N PRO A 44 -3.14 2.53 -1.86
CA PRO A 44 -3.14 2.61 -0.40
C PRO A 44 -1.84 2.01 0.13
N ARG A 45 -1.10 2.81 0.92
CA ARG A 45 0.10 2.34 1.60
C ARG A 45 -0.30 1.74 2.94
N VAL A 46 -0.11 0.44 3.08
CA VAL A 46 -0.19 -0.20 4.40
C VAL A 46 1.15 0.05 5.09
N ALA A 47 1.12 0.83 6.16
CA ALA A 47 2.26 1.03 7.04
C ALA A 47 1.96 0.35 8.38
N ALA A 48 2.90 -0.46 8.86
CA ALA A 48 2.83 -0.95 10.23
C ALA A 48 3.01 0.24 11.18
N LEU A 49 2.03 0.46 12.05
CA LEU A 49 2.11 1.43 13.13
C LEU A 49 2.54 0.72 14.40
N THR A 50 3.72 1.03 14.90
CA THR A 50 4.15 0.61 16.24
C THR A 50 3.62 1.62 17.25
N VAL A 51 2.68 1.21 18.08
CA VAL A 51 2.14 2.04 19.17
C VAL A 51 2.47 1.44 20.53
N PRO A 52 2.75 2.26 21.55
CA PRO A 52 2.88 1.77 22.92
C PRO A 52 1.60 1.07 23.38
N LEU A 53 1.73 -0.07 24.06
CA LEU A 53 0.58 -0.85 24.56
C LEU A 53 -0.39 -0.01 25.40
N ARG A 54 0.12 0.96 26.17
CA ARG A 54 -0.69 1.88 26.99
C ARG A 54 -1.63 2.80 26.20
N TRP A 55 -1.48 2.87 24.88
CA TRP A 55 -2.38 3.62 23.98
C TRP A 55 -3.51 2.75 23.43
N LEU A 56 -3.43 1.43 23.59
CA LEU A 56 -4.52 0.53 23.22
C LEU A 56 -5.54 0.49 24.36
N HIS A 57 -6.78 0.91 24.06
CA HIS A 57 -7.90 0.77 24.97
C HIS A 57 -8.70 -0.50 24.61
N PRO A 58 -9.12 -1.30 25.61
CA PRO A 58 -10.05 -2.40 25.37
C PRO A 58 -11.32 -1.89 24.68
N MET A 59 -11.78 -2.60 23.64
CA MET A 59 -12.95 -2.20 22.85
C MET A 59 -14.23 -2.09 23.69
N ASP A 60 -14.29 -2.80 24.81
CA ASP A 60 -15.43 -2.78 25.75
C ASP A 60 -15.37 -1.63 26.75
N THR A 61 -14.35 -0.76 26.68
CA THR A 61 -14.24 0.40 27.55
C THR A 61 -15.21 1.47 27.04
N PRO A 62 -16.18 1.93 27.86
CA PRO A 62 -17.04 3.03 27.46
C PRO A 62 -16.19 4.27 27.19
N VAL A 63 -16.22 4.74 25.94
CA VAL A 63 -15.55 5.98 25.56
C VAL A 63 -16.20 7.13 26.35
N SER A 64 -15.41 7.79 27.20
CA SER A 64 -15.86 9.04 27.81
C SER A 64 -16.09 10.05 26.69
N GLY A 65 -17.22 10.77 26.71
CA GLY A 65 -17.71 11.65 25.63
C GLY A 65 -16.82 12.86 25.26
N GLY A 66 -15.56 12.86 25.67
CA GLY A 66 -14.53 13.83 25.27
C GLY A 66 -13.51 13.26 24.27
N HIS A 67 -13.86 12.22 23.51
CA HIS A 67 -12.99 11.70 22.45
C HIS A 67 -12.88 12.75 21.33
N HIS A 68 -11.78 13.52 21.33
CA HIS A 68 -11.40 14.30 20.16
C HIS A 68 -10.69 13.36 19.20
N ASP A 69 -11.36 13.00 18.10
CA ASP A 69 -10.67 12.37 16.98
C ASP A 69 -9.47 13.22 16.61
N ALA A 70 -8.34 12.56 16.37
CA ALA A 70 -7.16 13.18 15.81
C ALA A 70 -7.51 13.66 14.39
N SER A 71 -8.19 14.80 14.32
CA SER A 71 -8.41 15.53 13.09
C SER A 71 -7.03 15.90 12.61
N LEU A 72 -6.59 15.22 11.55
CA LEU A 72 -5.44 15.64 10.76
C LEU A 72 -5.63 17.13 10.49
N ARG A 73 -4.85 17.98 11.17
CA ARG A 73 -4.80 19.40 10.82
C ARG A 73 -4.25 19.47 9.41
N GLY A 74 -5.13 19.86 8.49
CA GLY A 74 -4.79 20.15 7.12
C GLY A 74 -3.94 21.41 6.98
N PHE A 75 -3.19 21.39 5.88
CA PHE A 75 -2.42 22.45 5.21
C PHE A 75 -1.11 22.89 5.85
#